data_AF-A0A0V0GZE7-F1
#
_entry.id   AF-A0A0V0GZE7-F1
#
_cell.length_a   1.000
_cell.length_b   1.000
_cell.length_c   1.000
_cell.angle_alpha   90.00
_cell.angle_beta   90.00
_cell.angle_gamma   90.00
#
_symmetry.space_group_name_H-M   'P 1'
#
loop_
_entity.id
_entity.type
_entity.pdbx_description
1 polymer ?
#
loop_
_entity_poly.entity_id
_entity_poly.type
_entity_poly.pdbx_seq_one_letter_code
_entity_poly.pdbx_strand_id
1 'polypeptide(L)'
;MDLNSQPTGRFSNGKLATDFIAEALGYVNMTRAFLDPQINKVDMLHGISFASAGSGYDDLTANFSNAMTLAKQREYLRHYEIHLSQMVGVDKARETMKNALYILSMGTNDFLQNYFLEVIRSIQYTVEQYQNFLIRSL
;
A
#
# COMPACT_ATOMS: atom_id res chain seq x y z
N MET A 1 -17.12 -3.59 -2.44
CA MET A 1 -18.03 -2.80 -3.31
C MET A 1 -17.92 -1.34 -2.91
N ASP A 2 -18.22 -0.38 -3.78
CA ASP A 2 -18.40 1.02 -3.34
C ASP A 2 -19.79 1.23 -2.72
N LEU A 3 -20.09 2.48 -2.35
CA LEU A 3 -21.40 2.88 -1.80
C LEU A 3 -22.57 2.66 -2.78
N ASN A 4 -22.28 2.39 -4.07
CA ASN A 4 -23.24 2.09 -5.14
C ASN A 4 -23.19 0.62 -5.57
N SER A 5 -22.64 -0.27 -4.72
CA SER A 5 -22.52 -1.71 -4.97
C SER A 5 -21.65 -2.10 -6.17
N GLN A 6 -20.77 -1.21 -6.67
CA GLN A 6 -19.85 -1.53 -7.76
C GLN A 6 -18.59 -2.22 -7.27
N PRO A 7 -18.02 -3.19 -8.02
CA PRO A 7 -16.73 -3.78 -7.69
C PRO A 7 -15.62 -2.72 -7.76
N THR A 8 -14.95 -2.46 -6.64
CA THR A 8 -13.84 -1.50 -6.54
C THR A 8 -12.46 -2.15 -6.54
N GLY A 9 -12.39 -3.48 -6.56
CA GLY A 9 -11.16 -4.24 -6.31
C GLY A 9 -10.68 -4.21 -4.85
N ARG A 10 -11.40 -3.54 -3.94
CA ARG A 10 -11.06 -3.49 -2.51
C ARG A 10 -11.46 -4.79 -1.80
N PHE A 11 -10.59 -5.24 -0.89
CA PHE A 11 -10.81 -6.43 -0.06
C PHE A 11 -11.75 -6.13 1.13
N SER A 12 -12.90 -5.53 0.82
CA SER A 12 -13.93 -5.10 1.77
C SER A 12 -15.26 -4.89 1.04
N ASN A 13 -16.36 -4.84 1.79
CA ASN A 13 -17.67 -4.44 1.29
C ASN A 13 -17.82 -2.92 1.13
N GLY A 14 -16.81 -2.12 1.49
CA GLY A 14 -16.84 -0.66 1.41
C GLY A 14 -15.47 -0.02 1.63
N LYS A 15 -15.44 0.97 2.52
CA LYS A 15 -14.23 1.67 2.95
C LYS A 15 -13.24 0.73 3.65
N LEU A 16 -11.95 1.02 3.48
CA LEU A 16 -10.86 0.46 4.25
C LEU A 16 -10.56 1.37 5.46
N ALA A 17 -9.81 0.85 6.43
CA ALA A 17 -9.36 1.63 7.59
C ALA A 17 -8.65 2.94 7.18
N THR A 18 -7.85 2.92 6.11
CA THR A 18 -7.18 4.10 5.57
C THR A 18 -8.14 5.16 5.03
N ASP A 19 -9.31 4.76 4.50
CA ASP A 19 -10.32 5.71 4.03
C ASP A 19 -11.00 6.41 5.20
N PHE A 20 -11.33 5.67 6.27
CA PHE A 20 -11.89 6.28 7.48
C PHE A 20 -10.92 7.27 8.12
N ILE A 21 -9.60 6.98 8.11
CA ILE A 21 -8.58 7.91 8.58
C ILE A 21 -8.53 9.16 7.69
N ALA A 22 -8.49 9.00 6.36
CA ALA A 22 -8.46 10.13 5.43
C ALA A 22 -9.70 11.02 5.54
N GLU A 23 -10.87 10.42 5.72
CA GLU A 23 -12.14 11.13 5.89
C GLU A 23 -12.18 11.88 7.23
N ALA A 24 -11.76 11.23 8.34
CA ALA A 24 -11.71 11.85 9.65
C ALA A 24 -10.77 13.08 9.69
N LEU A 25 -9.73 13.08 8.85
CA LEU A 25 -8.81 14.21 8.67
C LEU A 25 -9.30 15.25 7.65
N GLY A 26 -10.46 15.05 7.02
CA GLY A 26 -11.08 16.00 6.09
C GLY A 26 -10.49 16.00 4.67
N TYR A 27 -9.81 14.92 4.25
CA TYR A 27 -9.16 14.85 2.94
C TYR A 27 -10.06 14.24 1.85
N VAL A 28 -10.24 12.91 1.89
CA VAL A 28 -11.03 12.18 0.90
C VAL A 28 -11.93 11.18 1.57
N ASN A 29 -13.13 11.01 1.02
CA ASN A 29 -14.08 9.99 1.45
C ASN A 29 -13.56 8.57 1.13
N MET A 30 -12.83 8.43 0.02
CA MET A 30 -12.22 7.17 -0.40
C MET A 30 -10.94 7.45 -1.18
N THR A 31 -9.84 6.82 -0.75
CA THR A 31 -8.55 6.92 -1.42
C THR A 31 -8.59 6.23 -2.80
N ARG A 32 -7.78 6.69 -3.75
CA ARG A 32 -7.64 6.01 -5.06
C ARG A 32 -6.36 5.21 -5.11
N ALA A 33 -6.35 4.13 -5.89
CA ALA A 33 -5.13 3.39 -6.17
C ALA A 33 -4.30 4.16 -7.20
N PHE A 34 -2.99 4.22 -7.03
CA PHE A 34 -2.09 4.93 -7.95
C PHE A 34 -2.16 4.41 -9.40
N LEU A 35 -2.47 3.12 -9.56
CA LEU A 35 -2.61 2.46 -10.86
C LEU A 35 -4.06 2.43 -11.39
N ASP A 36 -5.00 3.10 -10.73
CA ASP A 36 -6.37 3.23 -11.24
C ASP A 36 -6.35 4.06 -12.54
N PRO A 37 -6.71 3.49 -13.71
CA PRO A 37 -6.67 4.21 -14.98
C PRO A 37 -7.68 5.36 -15.05
N GLN A 38 -8.65 5.41 -14.13
CA GLN A 38 -9.65 6.47 -14.05
C GLN A 38 -9.27 7.57 -13.04
N ILE A 39 -8.07 7.49 -12.43
CA ILE A 39 -7.65 8.48 -11.45
C ILE A 39 -7.47 9.86 -12.09
N ASN A 40 -8.04 10.88 -11.46
CA ASN A 40 -7.85 12.26 -11.90
C ASN A 40 -6.79 12.97 -11.03
N LYS A 41 -6.31 14.12 -11.52
CA LYS A 41 -5.27 14.91 -10.83
C LYS A 41 -5.69 15.38 -9.45
N VAL A 42 -6.98 15.68 -9.24
CA VAL A 42 -7.49 16.17 -7.95
C VAL A 42 -7.45 15.05 -6.91
N ASP A 43 -7.83 13.83 -7.28
CA ASP A 43 -7.77 12.66 -6.39
C ASP A 43 -6.33 12.44 -5.90
N MET A 44 -5.35 12.55 -6.82
CA MET A 44 -3.94 12.40 -6.50
C MET A 44 -3.44 13.41 -5.47
N LEU A 45 -4.02 14.62 -5.39
CA LEU A 45 -3.57 15.66 -4.44
C LEU A 45 -4.08 15.46 -3.02
N HIS A 46 -5.16 14.68 -2.83
CA HIS A 46 -5.84 14.58 -1.54
C HIS A 46 -5.67 13.20 -0.88
N GLY A 47 -5.24 12.18 -1.61
CA GLY A 47 -4.92 10.89 -1.02
C GLY A 47 -4.75 9.78 -2.04
N ILE A 48 -3.62 9.08 -1.98
CA ILE A 48 -3.23 8.07 -2.94
C ILE A 48 -2.76 6.80 -2.24
N SER A 49 -3.12 5.63 -2.78
CA SER A 49 -2.71 4.34 -2.25
C SER A 49 -1.82 3.59 -3.25
N PHE A 50 -0.73 3.03 -2.72
CA PHE A 50 0.19 2.15 -3.45
C PHE A 50 0.06 0.69 -3.00
N ALA A 51 -0.87 0.40 -2.08
CA ALA A 51 -1.00 -0.90 -1.46
C ALA A 51 -1.39 -1.98 -2.46
N SER A 52 -0.82 -3.18 -2.29
CA SER A 52 -1.21 -4.37 -3.03
C SER A 52 -1.64 -5.47 -2.07
N ALA A 53 -2.84 -6.01 -2.28
CA ALA A 53 -3.28 -7.22 -1.59
C ALA A 53 -2.31 -8.38 -1.91
N GLY A 54 -2.09 -9.26 -0.93
CA GLY A 54 -1.13 -10.37 -1.05
C GLY A 54 0.35 -9.99 -0.89
N SER A 55 0.66 -8.70 -0.73
CA SER A 55 2.05 -8.26 -0.49
C SER A 55 2.49 -8.48 0.96
N GLY A 56 3.81 -8.53 1.17
CA GLY A 56 4.48 -8.71 2.45
C GLY A 56 5.86 -8.05 2.46
N TYR A 57 6.55 -8.10 3.60
CA TYR A 57 7.93 -7.64 3.72
C TYR A 57 8.92 -8.61 3.05
N ASP A 58 8.57 -9.88 2.97
CA ASP A 58 9.31 -10.88 2.21
C ASP A 58 8.80 -10.88 0.77
N ASP A 59 9.67 -10.61 -0.20
CA ASP A 59 9.31 -10.62 -1.62
C ASP A 59 8.73 -11.98 -2.06
N LEU A 60 9.13 -13.08 -1.40
CA LEU A 60 8.55 -14.39 -1.64
C LEU A 60 7.03 -14.40 -1.43
N THR A 61 6.54 -13.68 -0.42
CA THR A 61 5.11 -13.55 -0.12
C THR A 61 4.36 -12.94 -1.30
N ALA A 62 4.88 -11.85 -1.87
CA ALA A 62 4.25 -11.20 -3.01
C ALA A 62 4.27 -12.10 -4.27
N ASN A 63 5.35 -12.87 -4.46
CA ASN A 63 5.51 -13.74 -5.63
C ASN A 63 4.46 -14.85 -5.70
N PHE A 64 4.00 -15.40 -4.57
CA PHE A 64 2.98 -16.44 -4.54
C PHE A 64 1.66 -16.03 -5.20
N SER A 65 1.25 -14.77 -5.02
CA SER A 65 -0.01 -14.23 -5.55
C SER A 65 0.20 -13.33 -6.76
N ASN A 66 1.41 -13.29 -7.33
CA ASN A 66 1.82 -12.31 -8.35
C ASN A 66 1.45 -10.87 -7.96
N ALA A 67 1.58 -10.57 -6.66
CA ALA A 67 1.29 -9.29 -6.06
C ALA A 67 2.50 -8.35 -6.18
N MET A 68 2.27 -7.07 -5.94
CA MET A 68 3.33 -6.08 -5.96
C MET A 68 4.22 -6.17 -4.71
N THR A 69 5.53 -6.31 -4.87
CA THR A 69 6.50 -6.28 -3.75
C THR A 69 6.52 -4.92 -3.06
N LEU A 70 6.96 -4.85 -1.80
CA LEU A 70 7.17 -3.58 -1.10
C LEU A 70 8.13 -2.67 -1.87
N ALA A 71 9.19 -3.24 -2.46
CA ALA A 71 10.12 -2.48 -3.29
C ALA A 71 9.42 -1.76 -4.45
N LYS A 72 8.49 -2.44 -5.13
CA LYS A 72 7.73 -1.86 -6.24
C LYS A 72 6.70 -0.82 -5.77
N GLN A 73 6.08 -1.03 -4.60
CA GLN A 73 5.20 -0.01 -3.99
C GLN A 73 5.97 1.28 -3.67
N ARG A 74 7.21 1.17 -3.14
CA ARG A 74 8.11 2.33 -2.92
C ARG A 74 8.55 3.00 -4.22
N GLU A 75 8.76 2.23 -5.28
CA GLU A 75 9.05 2.78 -6.61
C GLU A 75 7.88 3.65 -7.12
N TYR A 76 6.64 3.18 -6.97
CA TYR A 76 5.47 3.98 -7.35
C TYR A 76 5.29 5.22 -6.49
N LEU A 77 5.64 5.18 -5.20
CA LEU A 77 5.69 6.37 -4.37
C LEU A 77 6.64 7.43 -4.97
N ARG A 78 7.83 7.03 -5.44
CA ARG A 78 8.78 7.94 -6.11
C ARG A 78 8.23 8.47 -7.45
N HIS A 79 7.52 7.63 -8.22
CA HIS A 79 6.86 8.10 -9.43
C HIS A 79 5.77 9.12 -9.13
N TYR A 80 5.02 8.90 -8.04
CA TYR A 80 4.04 9.87 -7.56
C TYR A 80 4.70 11.20 -7.16
N GLU A 81 5.86 11.22 -6.51
CA GLU A 81 6.58 12.47 -6.19
C GLU A 81 6.92 13.29 -7.45
N ILE A 82 7.31 12.60 -8.54
CA ILE A 82 7.57 13.22 -9.84
C ILE A 82 6.28 13.81 -10.42
N HIS A 83 5.20 13.02 -10.45
CA HIS A 83 3.90 13.49 -10.94
C HIS A 83 3.37 14.66 -10.13
N LEU A 84 3.49 14.61 -8.80
CA LEU A 84 3.09 15.68 -7.90
C LEU A 84 3.86 16.95 -8.21
N SER A 85 5.18 16.85 -8.38
CA SER A 85 6.03 17.99 -8.76
C SER A 85 5.61 18.62 -10.09
N GLN A 86 5.21 17.82 -11.07
CA GLN A 86 4.69 18.30 -12.35
C GLN A 86 3.31 18.97 -12.22
N MET A 87 2.50 18.55 -11.25
CA MET A 87 1.16 19.10 -11.03
C MET A 87 1.15 20.41 -10.23
N VAL A 88 1.98 20.52 -9.19
CA VAL A 88 1.91 21.64 -8.24
C VAL A 88 3.21 22.44 -8.10
N GLY A 89 4.26 22.06 -8.83
CA GLY A 89 5.59 22.63 -8.71
C GLY A 89 6.44 21.95 -7.63
N VAL A 90 7.76 22.02 -7.78
CA VAL A 90 8.73 21.28 -6.95
C VAL A 90 8.64 21.64 -5.47
N ASP A 91 8.57 22.94 -5.14
CA ASP A 91 8.58 23.39 -3.75
C ASP A 91 7.31 22.95 -3.00
N LYS A 92 6.15 23.11 -3.63
CA LYS A 92 4.87 22.68 -3.05
C LYS A 92 4.75 21.17 -2.97
N ALA A 93 5.28 20.43 -3.95
CA ALA A 93 5.33 18.97 -3.90
C ALA A 93 6.20 18.49 -2.72
N ARG A 94 7.38 19.08 -2.54
CA ARG A 94 8.26 18.77 -1.40
C ARG A 94 7.59 19.07 -0.06
N GLU A 95 6.93 20.22 0.07
CA GLU A 95 6.18 20.57 1.28
C GLU A 95 5.03 19.57 1.55
N THR A 96 4.29 19.20 0.50
CA THR A 96 3.21 18.22 0.59
C THR A 96 3.74 16.87 1.06
N MET A 97 4.81 16.36 0.46
CA MET A 97 5.43 15.08 0.86
C MET A 97 5.98 15.11 2.28
N LYS A 98 6.55 16.25 2.72
CA LYS A 98 7.07 16.43 4.07
C LYS A 98 5.97 16.39 5.14
N ASN A 99 4.81 16.95 4.83
CA ASN A 99 3.68 17.07 5.78
C ASN A 99 2.65 15.95 5.61
N ALA A 100 2.84 15.03 4.66
CA ALA A 100 1.92 13.93 4.42
C ALA A 100 1.93 12.90 5.55
N LEU A 101 0.76 12.27 5.78
CA LEU A 101 0.63 11.09 6.61
C LEU A 101 0.89 9.83 5.77
N TYR A 102 1.86 9.02 6.17
CA TYR A 102 2.15 7.73 5.56
C TYR A 102 1.61 6.61 6.42
N ILE A 103 0.83 5.71 5.81
CA ILE A 103 0.26 4.54 6.49
C ILE A 103 0.82 3.29 5.80
N LEU A 104 1.53 2.46 6.56
CA LEU A 104 2.07 1.17 6.12
C LEU A 104 1.43 0.07 6.97
N SER A 105 0.78 -0.89 6.32
CA SER A 105 0.17 -2.05 6.98
C SER A 105 0.51 -3.31 6.20
N MET A 106 1.54 -4.01 6.65
CA MET A 106 2.10 -5.21 6.01
C MET A 106 2.60 -6.20 7.07
N GLY A 107 2.89 -7.44 6.68
CA GLY A 107 3.37 -8.49 7.60
C GLY A 107 2.41 -9.67 7.77
N THR A 108 1.09 -9.43 7.67
CA THR A 108 0.08 -10.47 7.89
C THR A 108 0.18 -11.59 6.85
N ASN A 109 0.41 -11.26 5.57
CA ASN A 109 0.56 -12.27 4.51
C ASN A 109 1.87 -13.05 4.62
N ASP A 110 2.94 -12.44 5.15
CA ASP A 110 4.22 -13.14 5.38
C ASP A 110 4.02 -14.32 6.33
N PHE A 111 3.25 -14.13 7.39
CA PHE A 111 2.91 -15.21 8.31
C PHE A 111 1.87 -16.17 7.72
N LEU A 112 0.74 -15.66 7.24
CA LEU A 112 -0.34 -16.51 6.77
C LEU A 112 0.09 -17.36 5.57
N GLN A 113 0.56 -16.73 4.50
CA GLN A 113 0.89 -17.43 3.27
C GLN A 113 2.22 -18.17 3.39
N ASN A 114 3.29 -17.46 3.73
CA ASN A 114 4.64 -17.97 3.55
C ASN A 114 5.14 -18.80 4.75
N TYR A 115 4.73 -18.43 5.98
CA TYR A 115 5.13 -19.14 7.19
C TYR A 115 4.21 -20.32 7.52
N PHE A 116 2.89 -20.11 7.53
CA PHE A 116 1.93 -21.12 8.01
C PHE A 116 1.32 -22.00 6.91
N LEU A 117 0.93 -21.44 5.76
CA LEU A 117 0.25 -22.21 4.70
C LEU A 117 1.22 -22.97 3.80
N GLU A 118 2.20 -22.28 3.21
CA GLU A 118 3.18 -22.88 2.30
C GLU A 118 4.35 -23.54 3.04
N VAL A 119 4.50 -23.24 4.34
CA VAL A 119 5.47 -23.86 5.27
C VAL A 119 6.94 -23.62 4.88
N ILE A 120 7.24 -22.93 3.77
CA ILE A 120 8.61 -22.67 3.27
C ILE A 120 9.47 -21.99 4.34
N ARG A 121 8.96 -20.90 4.94
CA ARG A 121 9.74 -20.13 5.93
C ARG A 121 9.78 -20.79 7.30
N SER A 122 8.79 -21.60 7.66
CA SER A 122 8.78 -22.32 8.94
C SER A 122 9.83 -23.44 9.01
N ILE A 123 10.25 -23.98 7.86
CA ILE A 123 11.35 -24.98 7.78
C ILE A 123 12.72 -24.29 7.95
N GLN A 124 12.82 -23.01 7.56
CA GLN A 124 14.08 -22.25 7.57
C GLN A 124 14.27 -21.45 8.87
N TYR A 125 13.18 -21.02 9.49
CA TYR A 125 13.20 -20.07 10.60
C TYR A 125 12.21 -20.47 11.68
N THR A 126 12.63 -20.35 12.93
CA THR A 126 11.69 -20.16 14.05
C THR A 126 10.91 -18.85 13.86
N VAL A 127 9.80 -18.69 14.59
CA VAL A 127 8.96 -17.47 14.50
C VAL A 127 9.79 -16.21 14.76
N GLU A 128 10.60 -16.21 15.83
CA GLU A 128 11.46 -15.08 16.19
C GLU A 128 12.49 -14.77 15.10
N GLN A 129 13.12 -15.80 14.53
CA GLN A 129 14.07 -15.61 13.43
C GLN A 129 13.40 -15.03 12.19
N TYR A 130 12.16 -15.44 11.89
CA TYR A 130 11.42 -14.90 10.76
C TYR A 130 11.01 -13.45 10.98
N GLN A 131 10.55 -13.08 12.19
CA GLN A 131 10.30 -11.68 12.55
C GLN A 131 11.55 -10.81 12.36
N ASN A 132 12.70 -11.30 12.85
CA ASN A 132 13.98 -10.61 12.69
C ASN A 132 14.40 -10.48 11.22
N PHE A 133 14.12 -11.50 10.40
CA PHE A 133 14.33 -11.44 8.96
C PHE A 133 13.46 -10.32 8.33
N LEU A 134 12.16 -10.29 8.61
CA LEU A 134 11.24 -9.30 8.03
C LEU A 134 11.60 -7.86 8.43
N ILE A 135 12.02 -7.63 9.68
CA ILE A 135 12.45 -6.29 10.15
C ILE A 135 13.68 -5.79 9.39
N ARG A 136 14.60 -6.69 9.04
CA ARG A 136 15.81 -6.35 8.27
C ARG A 136 15.52 -6.07 6.78
N SER A 137 14.34 -6.45 6.30
CA SER A 137 13.90 -6.24 4.92
C SER A 137 13.22 -4.88 4.67
N LEU A 138 13.00 -4.08 5.74
CA LEU A 138 12.52 -2.69 5.66
C LEU A 138 13.57 -1.76 5.04
#